data_AF-A0AAU5S094-F1
#
_entry.id   AF-A0AAU5S094-F1
#
_cell.length_a   1.000
_cell.length_b   1.000
_cell.length_c   1.000
_cell.angle_alpha   90.00
_cell.angle_beta   90.00
_cell.angle_gamma   90.00
#
_symmetry.space_group_name_H-M   'P 1'
#
loop_
_entity.id
_entity.type
_entity.pdbx_description
1 polymer ?
#
loop_
_entity_poly.entity_id
_entity_poly.type
_entity_poly.pdbx_seq_one_letter_code
_entity_poly.pdbx_strand_id
1 'polypeptide(L)'
;MPTRIPDCPLARTAEQIGPWWTLEILHETYDGFTRFEEIRRNLGTPADLLADRLSALVTAGLLTTAPADGTNGGGDGASGHDADTGIDPEPDPEPDFEPDPEPDFEPDPDPDAGAAGRTAYRPTELGRSLRPLVLVMTAWGNHRLPPERRGLILVDARTGVEADPVVVDRSTGRPLDTAEFMFAAGPAAGPALRERYPRRPTPPTSA
;
A
#
# COMPACT_ATOMS: atom_id res chain seq x y z
N MET A 1 -6.36 -10.69 29.40
CA MET A 1 -7.27 -9.67 28.84
C MET A 1 -7.84 -10.19 27.53
N PRO A 2 -9.17 -10.32 27.34
CA PRO A 2 -9.70 -10.29 25.99
C PRO A 2 -9.94 -8.82 25.63
N THR A 3 -8.96 -8.19 24.98
CA THR A 3 -8.91 -6.76 24.62
C THR A 3 -9.34 -6.50 23.18
N ARG A 4 -10.36 -7.20 22.68
CA ARG A 4 -10.95 -6.90 21.36
C ARG A 4 -12.47 -6.94 21.43
N ILE A 5 -13.10 -6.04 20.69
CA ILE A 5 -14.54 -6.05 20.45
C ILE A 5 -14.81 -7.23 19.51
N PRO A 6 -15.55 -8.27 19.95
CA PRO A 6 -15.90 -9.39 19.08
C PRO A 6 -16.65 -8.89 17.83
N ASP A 7 -16.40 -9.52 16.69
CA ASP A 7 -17.04 -9.23 15.40
C ASP A 7 -16.81 -7.81 14.83
N CYS A 8 -15.88 -7.04 15.39
CA CYS A 8 -15.57 -5.69 14.91
C CYS A 8 -14.87 -5.73 13.53
N PRO A 9 -15.45 -5.12 12.48
CA PRO A 9 -14.83 -5.11 11.15
C PRO A 9 -13.45 -4.45 11.14
N LEU A 10 -13.28 -3.34 11.88
CA LEU A 10 -11.99 -2.67 12.00
C LEU A 10 -10.93 -3.57 12.65
N ALA A 11 -11.29 -4.32 13.70
CA ALA A 11 -10.36 -5.25 14.34
C ALA A 11 -9.96 -6.39 13.41
N ARG A 12 -10.92 -6.94 12.65
CA ARG A 12 -10.65 -7.96 11.64
C ARG A 12 -9.72 -7.46 10.53
N THR A 13 -9.98 -6.27 10.00
CA THR A 13 -9.13 -5.64 8.99
C THR A 13 -7.73 -5.35 9.57
N ALA A 14 -7.64 -4.86 10.80
CA ALA A 14 -6.37 -4.61 11.46
C ALA A 14 -5.59 -5.90 11.76
N GLU A 15 -6.23 -7.05 11.95
CA GLU A 15 -5.54 -8.34 12.04
C GLU A 15 -4.98 -8.79 10.69
N GLN A 16 -5.74 -8.54 9.61
CA GLN A 16 -5.35 -8.92 8.25
C GLN A 16 -4.26 -8.01 7.67
N ILE A 17 -4.30 -6.70 7.99
CA ILE A 17 -3.33 -5.69 7.55
C ILE A 17 -2.20 -5.50 8.57
N GLY A 18 -2.41 -5.94 9.81
CA GLY A 18 -1.52 -5.72 10.96
C GLY A 18 -0.07 -6.15 10.78
N PRO A 19 0.26 -7.13 9.94
CA PRO A 19 1.64 -7.31 9.52
C PRO A 19 2.03 -6.18 8.56
N TRP A 20 2.91 -5.27 9.02
CA TRP A 20 3.36 -4.06 8.29
C TRP A 20 3.71 -4.30 6.81
N TRP A 21 4.26 -5.47 6.51
CA TRP A 21 4.67 -5.89 5.17
C TRP A 21 3.51 -6.14 4.20
N THR A 22 2.26 -6.32 4.66
CA THR A 22 1.12 -6.59 3.77
C THR A 22 0.89 -5.44 2.80
N LEU A 23 0.98 -4.21 3.30
CA LEU A 23 0.74 -3.01 2.51
C LEU A 23 1.92 -2.70 1.60
N GLU A 24 3.15 -2.93 2.07
CA GLU A 24 4.37 -2.76 1.26
C GLU A 24 4.37 -3.71 0.05
N ILE A 25 4.11 -5.01 0.26
CA ILE A 25 4.03 -5.96 -0.85
C ILE A 25 2.88 -5.59 -1.81
N LEU A 26 1.72 -5.19 -1.29
CA LEU A 26 0.62 -4.76 -2.15
C LEU A 26 0.96 -3.50 -2.94
N HIS A 27 1.68 -2.54 -2.34
CA HIS A 27 2.16 -1.32 -2.99
C HIS A 27 3.05 -1.65 -4.20
N GLU A 28 4.05 -2.53 -4.02
CA GLU A 28 4.88 -3.03 -5.13
C GLU A 28 4.03 -3.58 -6.28
N THR A 29 3.02 -4.39 -5.96
CA THR A 29 2.14 -4.97 -7.00
C THR A 29 1.23 -3.95 -7.68
N TYR A 30 0.89 -2.84 -7.03
CA TYR A 30 0.12 -1.75 -7.64
C TYR A 30 0.96 -0.92 -8.60
N ASP A 31 2.27 -0.84 -8.33
CA ASP A 31 3.25 -0.19 -9.20
C ASP A 31 3.70 -1.09 -10.37
N GLY A 32 3.26 -2.36 -10.36
CA GLY A 32 3.44 -3.32 -11.46
C GLY A 32 4.56 -4.34 -11.23
N PHE A 33 5.24 -4.28 -10.09
CA PHE A 33 6.22 -5.29 -9.71
C PHE A 33 5.50 -6.56 -9.28
N THR A 34 5.66 -7.63 -10.07
CA THR A 34 4.89 -8.86 -9.87
C THR A 34 5.76 -10.08 -9.68
N ARG A 35 7.07 -10.00 -9.95
CA ARG A 35 7.96 -11.15 -9.80
C ARG A 35 8.60 -11.17 -8.42
N PHE A 36 8.91 -12.38 -7.95
CA PHE A 36 9.52 -12.59 -6.64
C PHE A 36 10.81 -11.77 -6.46
N GLU A 37 11.74 -11.84 -7.42
CA GLU A 37 13.03 -11.15 -7.31
C GLU A 37 12.92 -9.63 -7.38
N GLU A 38 11.94 -9.09 -8.12
CA GLU A 38 11.69 -7.65 -8.16
C GLU A 38 11.23 -7.16 -6.80
N ILE A 39 10.20 -7.82 -6.25
CA ILE A 39 9.63 -7.49 -4.94
C ILE A 39 10.68 -7.66 -3.84
N ARG A 40 11.48 -8.74 -3.88
CA ARG A 40 12.55 -9.00 -2.91
C ARG A 40 13.59 -7.89 -2.91
N ARG A 41 14.04 -7.48 -4.11
CA ARG A 41 15.04 -6.43 -4.28
C ARG A 41 14.51 -5.09 -3.78
N ASN A 42 13.30 -4.71 -4.18
CA ASN A 42 12.70 -3.43 -3.80
C ASN A 42 12.49 -3.32 -2.29
N LEU A 43 12.06 -4.40 -1.64
CA LEU A 43 11.81 -4.42 -0.20
C LEU A 43 13.05 -4.72 0.66
N GLY A 44 14.19 -5.07 0.05
CA GLY A 44 15.42 -5.42 0.77
C GLY A 44 15.25 -6.56 1.78
N THR A 45 14.33 -7.50 1.52
CA THR A 45 13.95 -8.54 2.50
C THR A 45 14.61 -9.90 2.18
N PRO A 46 14.90 -10.74 3.20
CA PRO A 46 15.38 -12.11 2.96
C PRO A 46 14.36 -12.95 2.17
N ALA A 47 14.86 -13.87 1.32
CA ALA A 47 14.03 -14.68 0.41
C ALA A 47 12.99 -15.52 1.16
N ASP A 48 13.41 -16.30 2.17
CA ASP A 48 12.51 -17.15 2.97
C ASP A 48 11.36 -16.34 3.58
N LEU A 49 11.69 -15.18 4.14
CA LEU A 49 10.70 -14.29 4.74
C LEU A 49 9.73 -13.72 3.70
N LEU A 50 10.20 -13.38 2.50
CA LEU A 50 9.30 -12.96 1.42
C LEU A 50 8.38 -14.10 0.97
N ALA A 51 8.93 -15.31 0.83
CA ALA A 51 8.18 -16.49 0.40
C ALA A 51 7.02 -16.78 1.37
N ASP A 52 7.29 -16.76 2.67
CA ASP A 52 6.29 -16.92 3.72
C ASP A 52 5.18 -15.86 3.63
N ARG A 53 5.57 -14.60 3.43
CA ARG A 53 4.63 -13.47 3.32
C ARG A 53 3.75 -13.55 2.08
N LEU A 54 4.34 -13.82 0.92
CA LEU A 54 3.59 -13.98 -0.33
C LEU A 54 2.63 -15.17 -0.24
N SER A 55 3.07 -16.29 0.35
CA SER A 55 2.21 -17.46 0.62
C SER A 55 1.02 -17.09 1.52
N ALA A 56 1.26 -16.31 2.58
CA ALA A 56 0.19 -15.82 3.46
C ALA A 56 -0.81 -14.92 2.72
N LEU A 57 -0.35 -14.02 1.83
CA LEU A 57 -1.25 -13.15 1.04
C LEU A 57 -2.06 -13.92 0.01
N VAL A 58 -1.49 -14.95 -0.61
CA VAL A 58 -2.21 -15.86 -1.51
C VAL A 58 -3.27 -16.64 -0.74
N THR A 59 -2.91 -17.18 0.43
CA THR A 59 -3.81 -17.91 1.32
C THR A 59 -4.97 -17.02 1.81
N ALA A 60 -4.68 -15.74 2.09
CA ALA A 60 -5.69 -14.75 2.47
C ALA A 60 -6.56 -14.26 1.30
N GLY A 61 -6.29 -14.71 0.07
CA GLY A 61 -7.00 -14.30 -1.13
C GLY A 61 -6.73 -12.86 -1.56
N LEU A 62 -5.64 -12.24 -1.08
CA LEU A 62 -5.21 -10.90 -1.46
C LEU A 62 -4.38 -10.90 -2.73
N LEU A 63 -3.57 -11.94 -2.92
CA LEU A 63 -2.80 -12.18 -4.14
C LEU A 63 -3.24 -13.47 -4.82
N THR A 64 -2.97 -13.56 -6.12
CA THR A 64 -3.04 -14.78 -6.91
C THR A 64 -1.72 -14.98 -7.65
N THR A 65 -1.40 -16.22 -7.99
CA THR A 65 -0.21 -16.57 -8.76
C THR A 65 -0.58 -16.88 -10.21
N ALA A 66 0.26 -16.43 -11.14
CA ALA A 66 0.17 -16.76 -12.55
C ALA A 66 1.56 -17.16 -13.07
N PRO A 67 1.65 -17.93 -14.17
CA PRO A 67 2.91 -18.08 -14.89
C PRO A 67 3.44 -16.69 -15.25
N ALA A 68 4.72 -16.44 -14.99
CA ALA A 68 5.39 -15.24 -15.41
C ALA A 68 5.56 -15.30 -16.93
N ASP A 69 5.04 -14.29 -17.63
CA ASP A 69 5.29 -14.15 -19.07
C ASP A 69 6.79 -13.95 -19.28
N GLY A 70 7.38 -14.70 -20.22
CA GLY A 70 8.83 -14.75 -20.47
C GLY A 70 9.45 -13.45 -20.99
N THR A 71 8.68 -12.36 -21.08
CA THR A 71 9.20 -11.03 -21.35
C THR A 71 9.88 -10.51 -20.10
N ASN A 72 11.20 -10.32 -20.12
CA ASN A 72 11.88 -9.38 -19.22
C ASN A 72 11.34 -7.98 -19.48
N GLY A 73 10.12 -7.71 -19.01
CA GLY A 73 9.55 -6.39 -18.95
C GLY A 73 10.15 -5.72 -17.73
N GLY A 74 11.38 -5.23 -17.85
CA GLY A 74 11.72 -4.00 -17.16
C GLY A 74 10.58 -3.03 -17.46
N GLY A 75 9.93 -2.52 -16.43
CA GLY A 75 8.84 -1.58 -16.57
C GLY A 75 9.35 -0.31 -17.22
N ASP A 76 9.43 -0.29 -18.55
CA ASP A 76 9.46 0.92 -19.37
C ASP A 76 8.05 1.52 -19.32
N GLY A 77 7.72 2.02 -18.14
CA GLY A 77 6.55 2.83 -17.83
C GLY A 77 6.96 4.16 -17.20
N ALA A 78 8.24 4.55 -17.29
CA ALA A 78 8.64 5.93 -17.15
C ALA A 78 8.15 6.70 -18.39
N SER A 79 6.93 7.23 -18.33
CA SER A 79 6.50 8.24 -19.29
C SER A 79 7.29 9.50 -19.01
N GLY A 80 8.15 9.85 -19.97
CA GLY A 80 9.17 10.87 -19.84
C GLY A 80 8.64 12.30 -19.75
N HIS A 81 9.53 13.16 -19.28
CA HIS A 81 9.53 14.57 -19.62
C HIS A 81 10.97 15.07 -19.70
N ASP A 82 11.50 15.10 -20.92
CA ASP A 82 12.61 15.98 -21.26
C ASP A 82 12.06 17.41 -21.24
N ALA A 83 12.52 18.21 -20.28
CA ALA A 83 12.36 19.66 -20.32
C ALA A 83 13.69 20.30 -19.90
N ASP A 84 14.47 20.66 -20.93
CA ASP A 84 15.51 21.67 -20.91
C ASP A 84 15.02 22.92 -20.16
N THR A 85 15.62 23.21 -19.00
CA THR A 85 15.50 24.51 -18.34
C THR A 85 16.89 24.90 -17.85
N GLY A 86 17.46 25.94 -18.46
CA GLY A 86 18.72 26.54 -18.03
C GLY A 86 18.67 26.93 -16.54
N ILE A 87 19.65 26.43 -15.79
CA ILE A 87 19.88 26.71 -14.37
C ILE A 87 20.93 27.82 -14.28
N ASP A 88 20.61 28.92 -13.60
CA ASP A 88 21.59 29.88 -13.07
C ASP A 88 22.50 29.16 -12.03
N PRO A 89 23.80 29.49 -11.93
CA PRO A 89 24.74 28.70 -11.12
C PRO A 89 24.47 28.76 -9.61
N GLU A 90 24.53 27.59 -8.96
CA GLU A 90 24.41 27.40 -7.51
C GLU A 90 25.55 28.09 -6.71
N PRO A 91 25.29 28.53 -5.46
CA PRO A 91 26.35 28.95 -4.54
C PRO A 91 27.17 27.75 -4.00
N ASP A 92 28.45 27.99 -3.70
CA ASP A 92 29.47 26.98 -3.34
C ASP A 92 29.04 25.95 -2.26
N PRO A 93 29.46 24.67 -2.40
CA PRO A 93 29.11 23.60 -1.47
C PRO A 93 29.82 23.69 -0.11
N GLU A 94 29.11 23.33 0.96
CA GLU A 94 29.70 23.07 2.28
C GLU A 94 30.55 21.79 2.27
N PRO A 95 31.62 21.69 3.10
CA PRO A 95 32.57 20.58 3.06
C PRO A 95 31.93 19.22 3.39
N ASP A 96 32.23 18.25 2.53
CA ASP A 96 31.70 16.89 2.49
C ASP A 96 31.89 16.12 3.81
N PHE A 97 30.78 15.69 4.41
CA PHE A 97 30.78 14.59 5.36
C PHE A 97 30.42 13.32 4.58
N GLU A 98 31.43 12.60 4.09
CA GLU A 98 31.24 11.28 3.48
C GLU A 98 30.69 10.32 4.56
N PRO A 99 29.44 9.83 4.46
CA PRO A 99 29.01 8.75 5.33
C PRO A 99 29.81 7.49 4.99
N ASP A 100 30.26 6.75 6.01
CA ASP A 100 30.90 5.44 5.84
C ASP A 100 30.06 4.57 4.89
N PRO A 101 30.66 3.88 3.89
CA PRO A 101 29.90 3.01 3.00
C PRO A 101 29.23 1.91 3.82
N GLU A 102 27.91 1.75 3.64
CA GLU A 102 27.22 0.59 4.20
C GLU A 102 27.88 -0.69 3.67
N PRO A 103 28.08 -1.73 4.50
CA PRO A 103 28.72 -2.95 4.05
C PRO A 103 27.91 -3.56 2.90
N ASP A 104 28.60 -3.81 1.78
CA ASP A 104 28.05 -4.49 0.61
C ASP A 104 27.45 -5.83 1.01
N PHE A 105 26.13 -5.87 1.26
CA PHE A 105 25.39 -7.10 1.43
C PHE A 105 25.16 -7.67 0.04
N GLU A 106 26.17 -8.35 -0.52
CA GLU A 106 25.98 -9.20 -1.69
C GLU A 106 25.06 -10.36 -1.26
N PRO A 107 23.81 -10.44 -1.74
CA PRO A 107 22.95 -11.55 -1.37
C PRO A 107 23.51 -12.84 -2.00
N ASP A 108 23.66 -13.88 -1.18
CA ASP A 108 24.03 -15.21 -1.65
C ASP A 108 23.12 -15.65 -2.81
N PRO A 109 23.66 -16.26 -3.88
CA PRO A 109 22.85 -16.76 -4.98
C PRO A 109 21.94 -17.89 -4.49
N ASP A 110 20.63 -17.63 -4.49
CA ASP A 110 19.60 -18.59 -4.07
C ASP A 110 19.53 -19.78 -5.06
N PRO A 111 19.76 -21.03 -4.59
CA PRO A 111 19.70 -22.22 -5.43
C PRO A 111 18.30 -22.50 -6.04
N ASP A 112 17.23 -21.84 -5.59
CA ASP A 112 15.85 -22.02 -6.07
C ASP A 112 15.35 -20.91 -7.03
N ALA A 113 16.23 -19.97 -7.42
CA ALA A 113 15.91 -18.85 -8.32
C ALA A 113 15.27 -19.27 -9.66
N GLY A 114 15.55 -20.50 -10.12
CA GLY A 114 15.01 -21.04 -11.37
C GLY A 114 13.50 -21.36 -11.37
N ALA A 115 12.90 -21.56 -10.18
CA ALA A 115 11.46 -21.82 -10.03
C ALA A 115 10.68 -20.55 -9.63
N ALA A 116 11.24 -19.72 -8.75
CA ALA A 116 10.65 -18.45 -8.32
C ALA A 116 10.54 -17.42 -9.46
N GLY A 117 11.48 -17.44 -10.42
CA GLY A 117 11.45 -16.57 -11.61
C GLY A 117 10.29 -16.83 -12.60
N ARG A 118 9.51 -17.91 -12.40
CA ARG A 118 8.38 -18.28 -13.28
C ARG A 118 7.01 -17.93 -12.71
N THR A 119 6.95 -17.32 -11.52
CA THR A 119 5.67 -17.03 -10.86
C THR A 119 5.50 -15.52 -10.71
N ALA A 120 4.40 -15.00 -11.23
CA ALA A 120 3.97 -13.63 -11.04
C ALA A 120 2.86 -13.56 -9.98
N TYR A 121 2.97 -12.62 -9.06
CA TYR A 121 2.00 -12.32 -8.02
C TYR A 121 1.16 -11.12 -8.44
N ARG A 122 -0.16 -11.29 -8.47
CA ARG A 122 -1.09 -10.23 -8.89
C ARG A 122 -2.17 -10.02 -7.84
N PRO A 123 -2.59 -8.78 -7.57
CA PRO A 123 -3.65 -8.53 -6.61
C PRO A 123 -4.98 -9.08 -7.13
N THR A 124 -5.73 -9.74 -6.27
CA THR A 124 -7.11 -10.16 -6.54
C THR A 124 -8.05 -8.95 -6.50
N GLU A 125 -9.36 -9.15 -6.68
CA GLU A 125 -10.34 -8.09 -6.42
C GLU A 125 -10.28 -7.60 -4.96
N LEU A 126 -10.18 -8.52 -4.00
CA LEU A 126 -10.01 -8.19 -2.58
C LEU A 126 -8.69 -7.45 -2.35
N GLY A 127 -7.60 -7.93 -2.94
CA GLY A 127 -6.29 -7.26 -2.88
C GLY A 127 -6.34 -5.83 -3.43
N ARG A 128 -6.98 -5.61 -4.59
CA ARG A 128 -7.15 -4.28 -5.19
C ARG A 128 -8.03 -3.35 -4.33
N SER A 129 -8.97 -3.90 -3.56
CA SER A 129 -9.83 -3.10 -2.68
C SER A 129 -9.07 -2.39 -1.55
N LEU A 130 -7.84 -2.82 -1.24
CA LEU A 130 -6.98 -2.21 -0.23
C LEU A 130 -6.18 -1.01 -0.74
N ARG A 131 -6.14 -0.76 -2.06
CA ARG A 131 -5.36 0.35 -2.64
C ARG A 131 -5.66 1.71 -2.00
N PRO A 132 -6.92 2.10 -1.73
CA PRO A 132 -7.21 3.37 -1.04
C PRO A 132 -6.57 3.48 0.35
N LEU A 133 -6.40 2.36 1.08
CA LEU A 133 -5.73 2.38 2.37
C LEU A 133 -4.24 2.71 2.22
N VAL A 134 -3.56 2.08 1.25
CA VAL A 134 -2.15 2.40 0.95
C VAL A 134 -2.00 3.89 0.62
N LEU A 135 -2.81 4.41 -0.29
CA LEU A 135 -2.76 5.83 -0.68
C LEU A 135 -2.95 6.80 0.50
N VAL A 136 -3.98 6.57 1.33
CA VAL A 136 -4.28 7.41 2.49
C VAL A 136 -3.19 7.29 3.56
N MET A 137 -2.67 6.09 3.81
CA MET A 137 -1.59 5.90 4.79
C MET A 137 -0.28 6.51 4.34
N THR A 138 0.06 6.45 3.05
CA THR A 138 1.24 7.12 2.49
C THR A 138 1.15 8.63 2.68
N ALA A 139 0.03 9.25 2.26
CA ALA A 139 -0.17 10.69 2.44
C ALA A 139 -0.21 11.09 3.92
N TRP A 140 -0.84 10.27 4.78
CA TRP A 140 -0.81 10.49 6.21
C TRP A 140 0.62 10.36 6.78
N GLY A 141 1.44 9.40 6.34
CA GLY A 141 2.84 9.30 6.79
C GLY A 141 3.63 10.60 6.58
N ASN A 142 3.33 11.30 5.49
CA ASN A 142 3.94 12.58 5.13
C ASN A 142 3.42 13.79 5.92
N HIS A 143 2.30 13.71 6.65
CA HIS A 143 1.68 14.90 7.27
C HIS A 143 2.57 15.59 8.32
N ARG A 144 3.56 14.87 8.87
CA ARG A 144 4.53 15.40 9.85
C ARG A 144 5.84 15.84 9.23
N LEU A 145 6.02 15.62 7.93
CA LEU A 145 7.26 15.91 7.23
C LEU A 145 7.11 17.20 6.42
N PRO A 146 8.11 18.08 6.44
CA PRO A 146 8.18 19.16 5.45
C PRO A 146 8.33 18.55 4.04
N PRO A 147 7.83 19.22 2.98
CA PRO A 147 7.80 18.68 1.62
C PRO A 147 9.14 18.10 1.15
N GLU A 148 10.25 18.75 1.49
CA GLU A 148 11.62 18.41 1.08
C GLU A 148 12.15 17.13 1.73
N ARG A 149 11.45 16.59 2.75
CA ARG A 149 11.83 15.39 3.49
C ARG A 149 10.93 14.19 3.17
N ARG A 150 9.98 14.33 2.25
CA ARG A 150 9.06 13.24 1.86
C ARG A 150 9.74 12.35 0.82
N GLY A 151 10.07 11.11 1.20
CA GLY A 151 10.72 10.14 0.29
C GLY A 151 9.78 9.55 -0.77
N LEU A 152 8.46 9.66 -0.57
CA LEU A 152 7.44 9.24 -1.52
C LEU A 152 6.24 10.18 -1.39
N ILE A 153 5.71 10.69 -2.50
CA ILE A 153 4.50 11.52 -2.54
C ILE A 153 3.49 10.96 -3.52
N LEU A 154 2.20 11.16 -3.22
CA LEU A 154 1.13 10.85 -4.15
C LEU A 154 0.87 12.08 -5.01
N VAL A 155 0.92 11.95 -6.33
CA VAL A 155 0.65 13.05 -7.26
C VAL A 155 -0.45 12.68 -8.25
N ASP A 156 -1.16 13.68 -8.75
CA ASP A 156 -1.94 13.53 -9.98
C ASP A 156 -0.99 13.38 -11.16
N ALA A 157 -0.96 12.19 -11.76
CA ALA A 157 -0.07 11.86 -12.87
C ALA A 157 -0.22 12.77 -14.10
N ARG A 158 -1.34 13.51 -14.24
CA ARG A 158 -1.51 14.50 -15.31
C ARG A 158 -0.91 15.86 -14.99
N THR A 159 -0.93 16.28 -13.74
CA THR A 159 -0.61 17.66 -13.34
C THR A 159 0.66 17.77 -12.51
N GLY A 160 1.14 16.66 -11.95
CA GLY A 160 2.28 16.62 -11.02
C GLY A 160 1.98 17.18 -9.63
N VAL A 161 0.75 17.65 -9.39
CA VAL A 161 0.37 18.24 -8.10
C VAL A 161 0.21 17.15 -7.06
N GLU A 162 0.79 17.36 -5.88
CA GLU A 162 0.62 16.46 -4.73
C GLU A 162 -0.85 16.36 -4.33
N ALA A 163 -1.34 15.14 -4.21
CA ALA A 163 -2.73 14.86 -3.89
C ALA A 163 -2.93 14.84 -2.36
N ASP A 164 -3.99 15.50 -1.91
CA ASP A 164 -4.51 15.38 -0.55
C ASP A 164 -5.72 14.42 -0.55
N PRO A 165 -5.54 13.14 -0.16
CA PRO A 165 -6.59 12.15 -0.29
C PRO A 165 -7.67 12.32 0.79
N VAL A 166 -8.92 12.42 0.36
CA VAL A 166 -10.11 12.43 1.23
C VAL A 166 -10.93 11.16 1.05
N VAL A 167 -11.54 10.69 2.14
CA VAL A 167 -12.50 9.57 2.07
C VAL A 167 -13.90 10.13 1.91
N VAL A 168 -14.58 9.75 0.82
CA VAL A 168 -15.94 10.19 0.52
C VAL A 168 -16.90 9.00 0.48
N ASP A 169 -18.17 9.24 0.80
CA ASP A 169 -19.25 8.35 0.40
C ASP A 169 -19.36 8.37 -1.13
N ARG A 170 -19.04 7.26 -1.77
CA ARG A 170 -19.06 7.14 -3.24
C ARG A 170 -20.43 7.50 -3.84
N SER A 171 -21.52 7.24 -3.13
CA SER A 171 -22.87 7.46 -3.67
C SER A 171 -23.29 8.93 -3.68
N THR A 172 -22.85 9.70 -2.68
CA THR A 172 -23.23 11.11 -2.52
C THR A 172 -22.11 12.09 -2.83
N GLY A 173 -20.86 11.62 -2.88
CA GLY A 173 -19.66 12.45 -2.99
C GLY A 173 -19.28 13.19 -1.71
N ARG A 174 -20.01 12.98 -0.61
CA ARG A 174 -19.79 13.72 0.64
C ARG A 174 -18.58 13.16 1.41
N PRO A 175 -17.72 14.01 1.99
CA PRO A 175 -16.66 13.57 2.89
C PRO A 175 -17.18 12.82 4.13
N LEU A 176 -16.49 11.74 4.50
CA LEU A 176 -16.82 10.88 5.65
C LEU A 176 -16.19 11.38 6.97
N ASP A 177 -15.57 12.56 7.00
CA ASP A 177 -14.94 13.18 8.18
C ASP A 177 -15.94 14.01 9.02
N THR A 178 -17.21 14.06 8.62
CA THR A 178 -18.26 14.83 9.28
C THR A 178 -19.01 14.00 10.32
N ALA A 179 -19.53 14.66 11.37
CA ALA A 179 -20.33 14.02 12.42
C ALA A 179 -21.66 13.41 11.94
N GLU A 180 -22.04 13.65 10.68
CA GLU A 180 -23.25 13.10 10.07
C GLU A 180 -23.10 11.64 9.66
N PHE A 181 -21.86 11.17 9.43
CA PHE A 181 -21.58 9.76 9.24
C PHE A 181 -21.25 9.11 10.58
N MET A 182 -21.96 8.05 10.91
CA MET A 182 -21.84 7.36 12.19
C MET A 182 -21.68 5.86 12.03
N PHE A 183 -20.90 5.25 12.90
CA PHE A 183 -20.93 3.79 13.05
C PHE A 183 -22.25 3.37 13.70
N ALA A 184 -22.89 2.36 13.11
CA ALA A 184 -24.12 1.78 13.61
C ALA A 184 -24.01 0.25 13.64
N ALA A 185 -24.73 -0.39 14.56
CA ALA A 185 -24.81 -1.84 14.62
C ALA A 185 -25.49 -2.40 13.37
N GLY A 186 -24.77 -3.24 12.62
CA GLY A 186 -25.30 -3.92 11.43
C GLY A 186 -26.28 -5.06 11.75
N PRO A 187 -26.93 -5.64 10.73
CA PRO A 187 -27.93 -6.70 10.92
C PRO A 187 -27.40 -7.92 11.69
N ALA A 188 -26.15 -8.29 11.44
CA ALA A 188 -25.48 -9.44 12.05
C ALA A 188 -24.66 -9.11 13.31
N ALA A 189 -24.75 -7.88 13.84
CA ALA A 189 -23.93 -7.47 14.99
C ALA A 189 -24.21 -8.34 16.24
N GLY A 190 -23.17 -8.86 16.88
CA GLY A 190 -23.30 -9.55 18.17
C GLY A 190 -23.73 -8.61 19.32
N PRO A 191 -24.05 -9.16 20.51
CA PRO A 191 -24.50 -8.36 21.66
C PRO A 191 -23.56 -7.18 22.01
N ALA A 192 -22.24 -7.42 22.04
CA ALA A 192 -21.25 -6.39 22.38
C ALA A 192 -21.25 -5.20 21.39
N LEU A 193 -21.40 -5.46 20.09
CA LEU A 193 -21.47 -4.39 19.09
C LEU A 193 -22.81 -3.64 19.16
N ARG A 194 -23.92 -4.34 19.45
CA ARG A 194 -25.25 -3.71 19.62
C ARG A 194 -25.34 -2.84 20.87
N GLU A 195 -24.60 -3.18 21.91
CA GLU A 195 -24.48 -2.37 23.12
C GLU A 195 -23.65 -1.10 22.87
N ARG A 196 -22.54 -1.24 22.14
CA ARG A 196 -21.62 -0.13 21.87
C ARG A 196 -22.11 0.86 20.82
N TYR A 197 -22.77 0.38 19.77
CA TYR A 197 -23.18 1.20 18.64
C TYR A 197 -24.70 1.31 18.52
N PRO A 198 -25.23 2.50 18.23
CA PRO A 198 -26.65 2.71 18.04
C PRO A 198 -27.17 1.86 16.87
N ARG A 199 -28.48 1.56 16.88
CA ARG A 199 -29.11 0.93 15.72
C ARG A 199 -29.12 1.89 14.53
N ARG A 200 -28.93 1.31 13.34
CA ARG A 200 -29.01 2.03 12.06
C ARG A 200 -30.38 2.72 11.92
N PRO A 201 -30.44 4.02 11.57
CA PRO A 201 -31.67 4.69 11.18
C PRO A 201 -32.33 4.04 9.95
N THR A 202 -33.66 4.07 9.87
CA THR A 202 -34.39 3.58 8.70
C THR A 202 -34.06 4.46 7.48
N PRO A 203 -33.57 3.89 6.36
CA PRO A 203 -33.36 4.69 5.16
C PRO A 203 -34.71 5.22 4.65
N PRO A 204 -34.72 6.41 4.02
CA PRO A 204 -35.94 6.92 3.40
C PRO A 204 -36.45 5.92 2.36
N THR A 205 -37.76 5.66 2.36
CA THR A 205 -38.39 4.82 1.33
C THR A 205 -38.15 5.47 -0.03
N SER A 206 -37.49 4.76 -0.94
CA SER A 206 -37.31 5.21 -2.32
C SER A 206 -38.68 5.51 -2.93
N ALA A 207 -38.89 6.74 -3.39
CA ALA A 207 -40.06 7.14 -4.18
C ALA A 207 -39.90 6.71 -5.63
#